data_AF-A0A2U1LS55-F1
#
_entry.id   AF-A0A2U1LS55-F1
#
_cell.length_a   1.000
_cell.length_b   1.000
_cell.length_c   1.000
_cell.angle_alpha   90.00
_cell.angle_beta   90.00
_cell.angle_gamma   90.00
#
_symmetry.space_group_name_H-M   'P 1'
#
loop_
_entity.id
_entity.type
_entity.pdbx_description
1 polymer ?
#
loop_
_entity_poly.entity_id
_entity_poly.type
_entity_poly.pdbx_seq_one_letter_code
_entity_poly.pdbx_strand_id
1 'polypeptide(L)'
;MDGCAEGRVIPGVQDQLQREGQRAGGETNNLSPSLKLGAVVENYTPSKQVEHSQGSSHGMLPLEHWNGITKVAALVTTIDDIYDEYGSLDELKLFTKAIKRDKSTTIYEMGYNALISQGENIMPILQNVWGDLCEVFLVEKKWTHNKYMPTLEEYLENAWISVSGVVFLTHGYLFTNQEIKKDERVSLAECHHLLKWSSMTFRLCNDLATSLDETERGKTVNAITCYMHDTGLCEEVACGYIKVLIDEAW
;
A
#
# COMPACT_ATOMS: atom_id res chain seq x y z
N MET A 1 9.79 28.30 -23.70
CA MET A 1 8.97 28.60 -22.51
C MET A 1 7.84 27.60 -22.53
N ASP A 2 7.86 26.67 -21.58
CA ASP A 2 6.78 25.79 -21.13
C ASP A 2 7.43 25.02 -19.98
N GLY A 3 7.52 25.64 -18.81
CA GLY A 3 6.42 25.59 -17.86
C GLY A 3 6.65 24.39 -16.96
N CYS A 4 7.81 24.38 -16.28
CA CYS A 4 8.11 23.48 -15.19
C CYS A 4 6.95 23.64 -14.20
N ALA A 5 6.15 22.59 -14.00
CA ALA A 5 5.18 22.55 -12.93
C ALA A 5 5.99 22.48 -11.63
N GLU A 6 6.44 23.64 -11.15
CA GLU A 6 6.90 23.81 -9.78
C GLU A 6 5.82 23.22 -8.89
N GLY A 7 6.26 22.30 -8.02
CA GLY A 7 5.43 21.44 -7.21
C GLY A 7 4.41 22.25 -6.41
N ARG A 8 3.21 22.36 -6.97
CA ARG A 8 2.03 22.77 -6.21
C ARG A 8 1.76 21.66 -5.21
N VAL A 9 2.29 21.92 -4.03
CA VAL A 9 1.91 21.39 -2.74
C VAL A 9 0.44 20.98 -2.73
N ILE A 10 0.18 19.69 -2.55
CA ILE A 10 -1.16 19.14 -2.29
C ILE A 10 -1.44 19.42 -0.82
N PRO A 11 -2.35 20.35 -0.46
CA PRO A 11 -2.50 20.81 0.93
C PRO A 11 -2.89 19.68 1.89
N GLY A 12 -3.80 18.79 1.48
CA GLY A 12 -4.20 17.62 2.28
C GLY A 12 -3.06 16.63 2.52
N VAL A 13 -2.15 16.46 1.54
CA VAL A 13 -0.94 15.67 1.69
C VAL A 13 0.01 16.33 2.68
N GLN A 14 0.20 17.65 2.61
CA GLN A 14 1.07 18.34 3.57
C GLN A 14 0.60 18.22 5.02
N ASP A 15 -0.71 18.30 5.25
CA ASP A 15 -1.28 18.20 6.59
C ASP A 15 -1.15 16.78 7.15
N GLN A 16 -1.36 15.75 6.34
CA GLN A 16 -1.20 14.36 6.80
C GLN A 16 0.26 14.03 7.08
N LEU A 17 1.17 14.42 6.19
CA LEU A 17 2.60 14.23 6.40
C LEU A 17 3.14 15.01 7.61
N GLN A 18 2.51 16.13 7.93
CA GLN A 18 2.81 16.88 9.14
C GLN A 18 2.38 16.12 10.41
N ARG A 19 1.17 15.57 10.42
CA ARG A 19 0.62 14.78 11.53
C ARG A 19 1.41 13.50 11.76
N GLU A 20 1.69 12.75 10.69
CA GLU A 20 2.48 11.52 10.79
C GLU A 20 3.94 11.84 11.16
N GLY A 21 4.48 12.98 10.74
CA GLY A 21 5.81 13.44 11.17
C GLY A 21 5.86 13.67 12.68
N GLN A 22 4.85 14.34 13.24
CA GLN A 22 4.70 14.54 14.69
C GLN A 22 4.50 13.21 15.43
N ARG A 23 3.73 12.26 14.86
CA ARG A 23 3.49 10.93 15.44
C ARG A 23 4.77 10.09 15.49
N ALA A 24 5.59 10.19 14.46
CA ALA A 24 6.92 9.60 14.38
C ALA A 24 7.97 10.33 15.25
N GLY A 25 7.63 11.49 15.84
CA GLY A 25 8.51 12.24 16.73
C GLY A 25 9.46 13.24 16.03
N GLY A 26 9.20 13.59 14.77
CA GLY A 26 9.96 14.58 14.00
C GLY A 26 9.19 15.88 13.73
N GLU A 27 9.89 17.02 13.62
CA GLU A 27 9.31 18.29 13.16
C GLU A 27 9.48 18.43 11.64
N THR A 28 8.37 18.54 10.89
CA THR A 28 8.41 18.60 9.42
C THR A 28 7.87 19.92 8.83
N ASN A 29 7.66 20.94 9.68
CA ASN A 29 6.96 22.21 9.38
C ASN A 29 7.44 22.92 8.10
N ASN A 30 8.73 22.84 7.78
CA ASN A 30 9.37 23.59 6.68
C ASN A 30 9.84 22.71 5.51
N LEU A 31 9.47 21.43 5.51
CA LEU A 31 9.89 20.48 4.48
C LEU A 31 8.91 20.49 3.29
N SER A 32 9.42 20.25 2.08
CA SER A 32 8.57 19.92 0.93
C SER A 32 7.76 18.66 1.24
N PRO A 33 6.59 18.43 0.60
CA PRO A 33 5.80 17.21 0.85
C PRO A 33 6.65 15.94 0.73
N SER A 34 7.53 15.91 -0.25
CA SER A 34 8.45 14.82 -0.49
C SER A 34 9.46 14.61 0.66
N LEU A 35 9.99 15.68 1.25
CA LEU A 35 10.88 15.63 2.42
C LEU A 35 10.12 15.33 3.73
N LYS A 36 8.85 15.76 3.86
CA LYS A 36 8.00 15.44 5.02
C LYS A 36 7.73 13.93 5.11
N LEU A 37 7.37 13.32 3.98
CA LEU A 37 7.16 11.88 3.88
C LEU A 37 8.42 11.10 4.27
N GLY A 38 9.57 11.61 3.87
CA GLY A 38 10.86 11.11 4.31
C GLY A 38 11.10 11.14 5.80
N ALA A 39 10.86 12.30 6.41
CA ALA A 39 11.01 12.48 7.84
C ALA A 39 10.00 11.62 8.65
N VAL A 40 8.80 11.38 8.13
CA VAL A 40 7.83 10.42 8.72
C VAL A 40 8.46 9.03 8.76
N VAL A 41 8.99 8.57 7.63
CA VAL A 41 9.56 7.22 7.46
C VAL A 41 10.85 7.04 8.26
N GLU A 42 11.72 8.04 8.31
CA GLU A 42 12.98 7.97 9.06
C GLU A 42 12.78 7.93 10.57
N ASN A 43 11.80 8.68 11.09
CA ASN A 43 11.55 8.80 12.51
C ASN A 43 10.59 7.72 13.06
N TYR A 44 9.95 6.94 12.20
CA TYR A 44 9.01 5.90 12.63
C TYR A 44 9.73 4.80 13.41
N THR A 45 9.47 4.72 14.72
CA THR A 45 10.02 3.69 15.60
C THR A 45 8.98 2.58 15.84
N PRO A 46 9.28 1.30 15.59
CA PRO A 46 8.32 0.18 15.70
C PRO A 46 7.73 -0.05 17.10
N SER A 47 8.25 0.63 18.13
CA SER A 47 8.02 0.31 19.55
C SER A 47 6.62 0.61 20.07
N LYS A 48 5.71 1.20 19.29
CA LYS A 48 4.35 1.56 19.77
C LYS A 48 3.18 0.79 19.13
N GLN A 49 3.42 -0.04 18.11
CA GLN A 49 2.36 -0.75 17.39
C GLN A 49 2.45 -2.29 17.51
N VAL A 50 3.62 -2.84 17.85
CA VAL A 50 3.89 -4.29 17.85
C VAL A 50 3.50 -5.00 19.17
N GLU A 51 3.14 -4.27 20.23
CA GLU A 51 2.82 -4.89 21.53
C GLU A 51 1.51 -5.71 21.53
N HIS A 52 0.65 -5.58 20.51
CA HIS A 52 -0.66 -6.26 20.49
C HIS A 52 -0.71 -7.60 19.73
N SER A 53 0.39 -8.06 19.11
CA SER A 53 0.34 -9.26 18.26
C SER A 53 1.53 -10.22 18.41
N GLN A 54 2.13 -10.34 19.61
CA GLN A 54 3.16 -11.36 19.85
C GLN A 54 2.58 -12.68 20.35
N GLY A 55 2.52 -13.65 19.43
CA GLY A 55 2.40 -15.08 19.71
C GLY A 55 3.45 -15.88 18.92
N SER A 56 4.31 -16.59 19.64
CA SER A 56 5.28 -17.63 19.23
C SER A 56 6.27 -17.35 18.10
N SER A 57 7.51 -17.13 18.51
CA SER A 57 8.72 -17.01 17.71
C SER A 57 9.24 -18.35 17.21
N HIS A 58 9.01 -18.69 15.94
CA HIS A 58 9.89 -19.57 15.14
C HIS A 58 9.83 -19.07 13.67
N GLY A 59 10.93 -18.51 13.17
CA GLY A 59 11.04 -17.96 11.80
C GLY A 59 11.18 -16.44 11.68
N MET A 60 11.47 -15.72 12.77
CA MET A 60 11.50 -14.25 12.78
C MET A 60 12.70 -13.68 12.01
N LEU A 61 12.46 -12.79 11.04
CA LEU A 61 13.49 -12.06 10.30
C LEU A 61 14.38 -11.22 11.25
N PRO A 62 15.67 -10.98 10.95
CA PRO A 62 16.54 -10.12 11.75
C PRO A 62 15.96 -8.71 11.98
N LEU A 63 16.28 -8.10 13.13
CA LEU A 63 15.72 -6.82 13.62
C LEU A 63 15.84 -5.65 12.62
N GLU A 64 16.89 -5.65 11.80
CA GLU A 64 17.11 -4.67 10.73
C GLU A 64 16.13 -4.80 9.55
N HIS A 65 15.65 -6.02 9.25
CA HIS A 65 14.63 -6.27 8.22
C HIS A 65 13.23 -5.85 8.69
N TRP A 66 12.93 -6.00 9.99
CA TRP A 66 11.72 -5.43 10.59
C TRP A 66 11.67 -3.92 10.44
N ASN A 67 12.81 -3.24 10.61
CA ASN A 67 12.90 -1.80 10.39
C ASN A 67 12.56 -1.40 8.95
N GLY A 68 12.99 -2.18 7.95
CA GLY A 68 12.68 -1.94 6.53
C GLY A 68 11.20 -2.14 6.18
N ILE A 69 10.60 -3.28 6.56
CA ILE A 69 9.18 -3.57 6.27
C ILE A 69 8.25 -2.64 7.05
N THR A 70 8.56 -2.31 8.30
CA THR A 70 7.75 -1.35 9.07
C THR A 70 7.75 0.04 8.42
N LYS A 71 8.89 0.48 7.87
CA LYS A 71 8.97 1.73 7.09
C LYS A 71 8.12 1.70 5.83
N VAL A 72 8.13 0.58 5.11
CA VAL A 72 7.26 0.37 3.95
C VAL A 72 5.79 0.41 4.34
N ALA A 73 5.41 -0.21 5.47
CA ALA A 73 4.04 -0.20 5.97
C ALA A 73 3.58 1.22 6.32
N ALA A 74 4.39 1.99 7.04
CA ALA A 74 4.08 3.39 7.34
C ALA A 74 3.90 4.24 6.07
N LEU A 75 4.72 3.99 5.04
CA LEU A 75 4.60 4.67 3.75
C LEU A 75 3.31 4.28 3.02
N VAL A 76 2.98 2.98 2.98
CA VAL A 76 1.72 2.48 2.40
C VAL A 76 0.52 3.13 3.07
N THR A 77 0.43 3.11 4.39
CA THR A 77 -0.72 3.68 5.13
C THR A 77 -0.82 5.18 4.93
N THR A 78 0.32 5.88 4.87
CA THR A 78 0.33 7.32 4.60
C THR A 78 -0.21 7.63 3.20
N ILE A 79 0.15 6.83 2.20
CA ILE A 79 -0.35 6.99 0.83
C ILE A 79 -1.84 6.63 0.77
N ASP A 80 -2.27 5.55 1.42
CA ASP A 80 -3.68 5.14 1.51
C ASP A 80 -4.56 6.28 2.05
N ASP A 81 -4.18 6.87 3.19
CA ASP A 81 -4.88 8.02 3.78
C ASP A 81 -4.95 9.22 2.81
N ILE A 82 -3.86 9.48 2.08
CA ILE A 82 -3.81 10.54 1.06
C ILE A 82 -4.87 10.31 -0.02
N TYR A 83 -5.03 9.07 -0.49
CA TYR A 83 -6.02 8.76 -1.52
C TYR A 83 -7.44 8.80 -0.97
N ASP A 84 -7.68 8.27 0.22
CA ASP A 84 -9.02 8.12 0.76
C ASP A 84 -9.59 9.39 1.36
N GLU A 85 -8.84 10.08 2.21
CA GLU A 85 -9.35 11.20 3.01
C GLU A 85 -8.94 12.56 2.44
N TYR A 86 -7.68 12.72 2.03
CA TYR A 86 -7.10 14.07 1.89
C TYR A 86 -7.03 14.61 0.47
N GLY A 87 -6.72 13.76 -0.51
CA GLY A 87 -6.45 14.18 -1.87
C GLY A 87 -7.72 14.44 -2.67
N SER A 88 -7.76 15.55 -3.41
CA SER A 88 -8.75 15.72 -4.47
C SER A 88 -8.42 14.83 -5.68
N LEU A 89 -9.42 14.50 -6.49
CA LEU A 89 -9.23 13.59 -7.62
C LEU A 89 -8.19 14.10 -8.64
N ASP A 90 -8.10 15.41 -8.86
CA ASP A 90 -7.14 15.99 -9.79
C ASP A 90 -5.71 16.01 -9.22
N GLU A 91 -5.57 16.23 -7.91
CA GLU A 91 -4.27 16.12 -7.22
C GLU A 91 -3.76 14.67 -7.25
N LEU A 92 -4.63 13.70 -6.99
CA LEU A 92 -4.27 12.29 -6.97
C LEU A 92 -3.90 11.77 -8.37
N LYS A 93 -4.51 12.27 -9.44
CA LYS A 93 -4.06 11.99 -10.82
C LYS A 93 -2.63 12.48 -11.06
N LEU A 94 -2.30 13.68 -10.58
CA LEU A 94 -0.96 14.25 -10.71
C LEU A 94 0.06 13.47 -9.88
N PHE A 95 -0.31 13.10 -8.64
CA PHE A 95 0.52 12.29 -7.75
C PHE A 95 0.80 10.91 -8.38
N THR A 96 -0.23 10.19 -8.83
CA THR A 96 -0.09 8.89 -9.53
C THR A 96 0.85 9.00 -10.73
N LYS A 97 0.67 10.05 -11.55
CA LYS A 97 1.51 10.29 -12.73
C LYS A 97 2.97 10.59 -12.34
N ALA A 98 3.20 11.30 -11.25
CA ALA A 98 4.53 11.58 -10.75
C ALA A 98 5.25 10.30 -10.32
N ILE A 99 4.58 9.41 -9.57
CA ILE A 99 5.15 8.11 -9.15
C ILE A 99 5.53 7.23 -10.34
N LYS A 100 4.72 7.22 -11.42
CA LYS A 100 5.01 6.44 -12.63
C LYS A 100 6.08 7.05 -13.54
N ARG A 101 6.20 8.39 -13.57
CA ARG A 101 7.08 9.09 -14.53
C ARG A 101 8.45 9.40 -13.94
N ASP A 102 8.51 9.79 -12.67
CA ASP A 102 9.72 10.37 -12.12
C ASP A 102 10.66 9.31 -11.57
N LYS A 103 11.89 9.31 -12.08
CA LYS A 103 12.97 8.42 -11.63
C LYS A 103 13.68 8.95 -10.37
N SER A 104 13.25 10.11 -9.90
CA SER A 104 13.90 10.95 -8.89
C SER A 104 12.82 11.37 -7.88
N THR A 105 12.99 11.39 -6.57
CA THR A 105 14.12 11.06 -5.67
C THR A 105 13.59 11.28 -4.24
N THR A 106 12.48 10.68 -3.80
CA THR A 106 12.03 10.95 -2.40
C THR A 106 11.35 9.78 -1.72
N ILE A 107 10.37 9.14 -2.36
CA ILE A 107 9.89 7.82 -1.89
C ILE A 107 11.04 6.80 -1.95
N TYR A 108 11.88 6.90 -2.99
CA TYR A 108 13.01 6.02 -3.21
C TYR A 108 14.30 6.45 -2.48
N GLU A 109 14.44 7.72 -2.09
CA GLU A 109 15.64 8.18 -1.36
C GLU A 109 15.64 7.75 0.12
N MET A 110 14.46 7.68 0.77
CA MET A 110 14.38 7.34 2.20
C MET A 110 14.30 5.84 2.51
N GLY A 111 13.91 4.99 1.55
CA GLY A 111 13.83 3.54 1.76
C GLY A 111 15.09 2.75 1.40
N TYR A 112 16.00 3.34 0.61
CA TYR A 112 16.73 2.53 -0.37
C TYR A 112 18.25 2.74 -0.46
N ASN A 113 18.83 3.53 0.44
CA ASN A 113 20.29 3.58 0.59
C ASN A 113 20.88 2.25 1.11
N ALA A 114 20.05 1.30 1.56
CA ALA A 114 20.48 -0.02 2.05
C ALA A 114 20.72 -1.08 0.95
N LEU A 115 20.16 -0.91 -0.26
CA LEU A 115 20.17 -1.96 -1.30
C LEU A 115 21.06 -1.66 -2.52
N ILE A 116 21.65 -0.46 -2.59
CA ILE A 116 22.62 -0.09 -3.65
C ILE A 116 23.94 -0.91 -3.53
N SER A 117 24.12 -1.70 -2.47
CA SER A 117 25.31 -2.55 -2.26
C SER A 117 25.42 -3.77 -3.18
N GLN A 118 24.38 -4.12 -3.97
CA GLN A 118 24.34 -5.39 -4.72
C GLN A 118 24.62 -5.28 -6.24
N GLY A 119 24.92 -4.08 -6.76
CA GLY A 119 25.31 -3.89 -8.16
C GLY A 119 24.21 -4.12 -9.21
N GLU A 120 22.95 -4.31 -8.80
CA GLU A 120 21.79 -4.41 -9.69
C GLU A 120 20.82 -3.25 -9.49
N ASN A 121 20.32 -2.69 -10.60
CA ASN A 121 19.39 -1.58 -10.57
C ASN A 121 17.96 -2.09 -10.36
N ILE A 122 17.53 -2.16 -9.11
CA ILE A 122 16.18 -2.61 -8.71
C ILE A 122 15.13 -1.49 -8.68
N MET A 123 15.53 -0.26 -9.03
CA MET A 123 14.64 0.90 -9.15
C MET A 123 13.43 0.65 -10.07
N PRO A 124 13.56 0.00 -11.24
CA PRO A 124 12.41 -0.21 -12.12
C PRO A 124 11.34 -1.13 -11.51
N ILE A 125 11.74 -2.11 -10.69
CA ILE A 125 10.80 -3.03 -10.03
C ILE A 125 9.96 -2.25 -9.02
N LEU A 126 10.61 -1.44 -8.18
CA LEU A 126 9.92 -0.61 -7.19
C LEU A 126 8.99 0.41 -7.86
N GLN A 127 9.44 1.05 -8.93
CA GLN A 127 8.64 2.00 -9.71
C GLN A 127 7.35 1.40 -10.22
N ASN A 128 7.41 0.16 -10.71
CA ASN A 128 6.23 -0.54 -11.17
C ASN A 128 5.29 -0.84 -9.99
N VAL A 129 5.77 -1.48 -8.92
CA VAL A 129 4.86 -1.89 -7.82
C VAL A 129 4.23 -0.71 -7.08
N TRP A 130 4.97 0.38 -6.85
CA TRP A 130 4.41 1.59 -6.22
C TRP A 130 3.51 2.36 -7.19
N GLY A 131 3.85 2.38 -8.48
CA GLY A 131 3.03 2.98 -9.52
C GLY A 131 1.68 2.28 -9.68
N ASP A 132 1.70 0.95 -9.72
CA ASP A 132 0.51 0.10 -9.81
C ASP A 132 -0.38 0.29 -8.57
N LEU A 133 0.22 0.34 -7.37
CA LEU A 133 -0.52 0.63 -6.13
C LEU A 133 -1.25 1.99 -6.19
N CYS A 134 -0.56 3.03 -6.65
CA CYS A 134 -1.15 4.36 -6.80
C CYS A 134 -2.29 4.39 -7.84
N GLU A 135 -2.22 3.55 -8.89
CA GLU A 135 -3.28 3.45 -9.90
C GLU A 135 -4.53 2.79 -9.34
N VAL A 136 -4.40 1.71 -8.59
CA VAL A 136 -5.54 1.00 -8.00
C VAL A 136 -6.19 1.81 -6.86
N PHE A 137 -5.43 2.57 -6.08
CA PHE A 137 -6.00 3.56 -5.16
C PHE A 137 -6.75 4.67 -5.90
N LEU A 138 -6.26 5.11 -7.06
CA LEU A 138 -6.97 6.10 -7.87
C LEU A 138 -8.30 5.56 -8.40
N VAL A 139 -8.39 4.26 -8.69
CA VAL A 139 -9.64 3.60 -9.07
C VAL A 139 -10.64 3.62 -7.91
N GLU A 140 -10.23 3.24 -6.70
CA GLU A 140 -11.09 3.27 -5.52
C GLU A 140 -11.58 4.69 -5.20
N LYS A 141 -10.69 5.68 -5.30
CA LYS A 141 -11.08 7.08 -5.15
C LYS A 141 -12.13 7.51 -6.18
N LYS A 142 -12.03 7.05 -7.42
CA LYS A 142 -13.05 7.34 -8.46
C LYS A 142 -14.39 6.68 -8.11
N TRP A 143 -14.39 5.45 -7.61
CA TRP A 143 -15.61 4.77 -7.18
C TRP A 143 -16.30 5.57 -6.06
N THR A 144 -15.55 5.92 -5.01
CA THR A 144 -16.04 6.73 -3.89
C THR A 144 -16.53 8.10 -4.35
N HIS A 145 -15.77 8.81 -5.20
CA HIS A 145 -16.16 10.13 -5.69
C HIS A 145 -17.45 10.10 -6.53
N ASN A 146 -17.60 9.09 -7.39
CA ASN A 146 -18.76 8.94 -8.26
C ASN A 146 -19.93 8.21 -7.59
N LYS A 147 -19.78 7.77 -6.33
CA LYS A 147 -20.73 6.89 -5.63
C LYS A 147 -21.06 5.63 -6.45
N TYR A 148 -20.06 5.13 -7.15
CA TYR A 148 -20.18 3.92 -7.95
C TYR A 148 -19.92 2.70 -7.07
N MET A 149 -20.85 1.74 -7.10
CA MET A 149 -20.68 0.43 -6.48
C MET A 149 -20.21 -0.56 -7.56
N PRO A 150 -18.96 -1.03 -7.52
CA PRO A 150 -18.49 -2.06 -8.43
C PRO A 150 -19.18 -3.40 -8.17
N THR A 151 -19.13 -4.30 -9.15
CA THR A 151 -19.41 -5.73 -8.90
C THR A 151 -18.31 -6.33 -8.03
N LEU A 152 -18.57 -7.45 -7.36
CA LEU A 152 -17.55 -8.14 -6.58
C LEU A 152 -16.33 -8.50 -7.43
N GLU A 153 -16.54 -8.95 -8.68
CA GLU A 153 -15.45 -9.29 -9.59
C GLU A 153 -14.61 -8.05 -9.95
N GLU A 154 -15.25 -6.96 -10.37
CA GLU A 154 -14.57 -5.70 -10.70
C GLU A 154 -13.79 -5.15 -9.50
N TYR A 155 -14.40 -5.23 -8.32
CA TYR A 155 -13.79 -4.84 -7.07
C TYR A 155 -12.54 -5.68 -6.78
N LEU A 156 -12.66 -7.01 -6.78
CA LEU A 156 -11.58 -7.90 -6.38
C LEU A 156 -10.38 -7.77 -7.31
N GLU A 157 -10.57 -7.60 -8.63
CA GLU A 157 -9.46 -7.40 -9.58
C GLU A 157 -8.63 -6.14 -9.32
N ASN A 158 -9.21 -5.13 -8.66
CA ASN A 158 -8.47 -3.96 -8.18
C ASN A 158 -7.93 -4.17 -6.74
N ALA A 159 -8.76 -4.76 -5.87
CA ALA A 159 -8.56 -4.79 -4.43
C ALA A 159 -7.39 -5.67 -3.99
N TRP A 160 -7.07 -6.75 -4.72
CA TRP A 160 -5.92 -7.59 -4.41
C TRP A 160 -4.58 -6.85 -4.59
N ILE A 161 -4.54 -5.79 -5.42
CA ILE A 161 -3.36 -4.92 -5.53
C ILE A 161 -3.43 -3.81 -4.49
N SER A 162 -4.60 -3.20 -4.28
CA SER A 162 -4.74 -2.03 -3.39
C SER A 162 -4.48 -2.35 -1.92
N VAL A 163 -4.70 -3.59 -1.49
CA VAL A 163 -4.31 -4.06 -0.15
C VAL A 163 -2.78 -4.04 0.08
N SER A 164 -1.98 -3.68 -0.93
CA SER A 164 -0.53 -3.49 -0.84
C SER A 164 0.29 -4.75 -0.56
N GLY A 165 -0.32 -5.94 -0.60
CA GLY A 165 0.37 -7.22 -0.42
C GLY A 165 1.54 -7.40 -1.39
N VAL A 166 1.37 -7.00 -2.65
CA VAL A 166 2.43 -7.02 -3.67
C VAL A 166 3.65 -6.17 -3.27
N VAL A 167 3.40 -4.97 -2.72
CA VAL A 167 4.47 -4.07 -2.26
C VAL A 167 5.22 -4.68 -1.08
N PHE A 168 4.51 -5.22 -0.09
CA PHE A 168 5.12 -5.86 1.08
C PHE A 168 5.96 -7.08 0.70
N LEU A 169 5.42 -7.98 -0.13
CA LEU A 169 6.12 -9.18 -0.57
C LEU A 169 7.34 -8.85 -1.42
N THR A 170 7.24 -7.86 -2.31
CA THR A 170 8.36 -7.39 -3.12
C THR A 170 9.49 -6.85 -2.23
N HIS A 171 9.18 -6.00 -1.26
CA HIS A 171 10.19 -5.48 -0.33
C HIS A 171 10.75 -6.58 0.56
N GLY A 172 9.92 -7.51 1.04
CA GLY A 172 10.36 -8.65 1.84
C GLY A 172 11.34 -9.54 1.10
N TYR A 173 11.07 -9.82 -0.17
CA TYR A 173 11.99 -10.54 -1.06
C TYR A 173 13.33 -9.80 -1.21
N LEU A 174 13.28 -8.48 -1.46
CA LEU A 174 14.48 -7.66 -1.65
C LEU A 174 15.31 -7.54 -0.36
N PHE A 175 14.66 -7.50 0.80
CA PHE A 175 15.33 -7.46 2.11
C PHE A 175 15.94 -8.81 2.51
N THR A 176 15.33 -9.94 2.13
CA THR A 176 15.82 -11.29 2.49
C THR A 176 16.93 -11.81 1.57
N ASN A 177 16.97 -11.37 0.31
CA ASN A 177 17.93 -11.88 -0.67
C ASN A 177 19.22 -11.07 -0.78
N GLN A 178 20.08 -11.16 0.24
CA GLN A 178 21.48 -10.74 0.09
C GLN A 178 22.36 -11.77 -0.65
N GLU A 179 21.96 -13.06 -0.70
CA GLU A 179 22.80 -14.14 -1.25
C GLU A 179 22.18 -14.98 -2.37
N ILE A 180 20.90 -14.82 -2.74
CA ILE A 180 20.31 -15.55 -3.87
C ILE A 180 20.68 -14.87 -5.19
N LYS A 181 21.98 -14.83 -5.47
CA LYS A 181 22.50 -14.76 -6.83
C LYS A 181 23.04 -16.14 -7.16
N LYS A 182 22.54 -16.70 -8.26
CA LYS A 182 23.01 -17.91 -8.97
C LYS A 182 22.26 -19.22 -8.74
N ASP A 183 20.93 -19.20 -8.67
CA ASP A 183 20.23 -20.31 -9.32
C ASP A 183 18.99 -19.84 -10.05
N GLU A 184 18.84 -20.36 -11.26
CA GLU A 184 17.83 -19.97 -12.23
C GLU A 184 16.44 -20.51 -11.81
N ARG A 185 15.39 -19.81 -12.28
CA ARG A 185 14.00 -20.29 -12.47
C ARG A 185 13.01 -20.10 -11.31
N VAL A 186 12.75 -18.87 -10.89
CA VAL A 186 11.35 -18.51 -10.56
C VAL A 186 10.78 -17.83 -11.80
N SER A 187 9.76 -18.42 -12.41
CA SER A 187 9.14 -17.80 -13.58
C SER A 187 8.34 -16.56 -13.17
N LEU A 188 8.30 -15.55 -14.03
CA LEU A 188 7.49 -14.33 -13.80
C LEU A 188 6.01 -14.67 -13.55
N ALA A 189 5.52 -15.76 -14.16
CA ALA A 189 4.16 -16.26 -13.98
C ALA A 189 3.93 -16.88 -12.58
N GLU A 190 4.88 -17.65 -12.04
CA GLU A 190 4.81 -18.21 -10.69
C GLU A 190 4.90 -17.11 -9.62
N CYS A 191 5.76 -16.11 -9.82
CA CYS A 191 5.78 -14.90 -8.99
C CYS A 191 4.43 -14.19 -9.02
N HIS A 192 3.84 -14.02 -10.20
CA HIS A 192 2.55 -13.34 -10.33
C HIS A 192 1.41 -14.09 -9.62
N HIS A 193 1.36 -15.43 -9.73
CA HIS A 193 0.34 -16.24 -9.06
C HIS A 193 0.47 -16.17 -7.53
N LEU A 194 1.70 -16.32 -7.01
CA LEU A 194 1.98 -16.23 -5.57
C LEU A 194 1.61 -14.84 -5.01
N LEU A 195 2.03 -13.77 -5.70
CA LEU A 195 1.71 -12.39 -5.32
C LEU A 195 0.20 -12.13 -5.37
N LYS A 196 -0.50 -12.59 -6.43
CA LYS A 196 -1.95 -12.42 -6.57
C LYS A 196 -2.70 -13.09 -5.43
N TRP A 197 -2.50 -14.38 -5.19
CA TRP A 197 -3.32 -15.11 -4.21
C TRP A 197 -2.96 -14.83 -2.75
N SER A 198 -1.69 -14.54 -2.45
CA SER A 198 -1.31 -14.04 -1.13
C SER A 198 -2.00 -12.71 -0.83
N SER A 199 -2.03 -11.81 -1.82
CA SER A 199 -2.67 -10.49 -1.65
C SER A 199 -4.20 -10.59 -1.69
N MET A 200 -4.77 -11.50 -2.48
CA MET A 200 -6.22 -11.78 -2.48
C MET A 200 -6.67 -12.24 -1.10
N THR A 201 -5.97 -13.22 -0.52
CA THR A 201 -6.21 -13.71 0.84
C THR A 201 -6.10 -12.58 1.86
N PHE A 202 -5.07 -11.73 1.74
CA PHE A 202 -4.91 -10.57 2.60
C PHE A 202 -6.09 -9.60 2.47
N ARG A 203 -6.53 -9.28 1.25
CA ARG A 203 -7.68 -8.40 1.02
C ARG A 203 -8.95 -8.94 1.64
N LEU A 204 -9.29 -10.19 1.38
CA LEU A 204 -10.53 -10.80 1.87
C LEU A 204 -10.54 -10.87 3.41
N CYS A 205 -9.40 -11.22 4.02
CA CYS A 205 -9.25 -11.17 5.48
C CYS A 205 -9.39 -9.74 6.01
N ASN A 206 -8.81 -8.75 5.32
CA ASN A 206 -8.89 -7.34 5.71
C ASN A 206 -10.35 -6.86 5.68
N ASP A 207 -11.07 -7.11 4.59
CA ASP A 207 -12.49 -6.74 4.44
C ASP A 207 -13.38 -7.35 5.53
N LEU A 208 -13.19 -8.64 5.83
CA LEU A 208 -13.93 -9.28 6.92
C LEU A 208 -13.64 -8.65 8.29
N ALA A 209 -12.42 -8.16 8.49
CA ALA A 209 -12.00 -7.59 9.76
C ALA A 209 -12.39 -6.11 9.92
N THR A 210 -12.43 -5.34 8.82
CA THR A 210 -12.61 -3.87 8.85
C THR A 210 -14.00 -3.42 8.40
N SER A 211 -14.86 -4.30 7.88
CA SER A 211 -16.16 -3.92 7.29
C SER A 211 -17.02 -3.04 8.19
N LEU A 212 -17.09 -3.35 9.49
CA LEU A 212 -17.87 -2.59 10.46
C LEU A 212 -17.29 -1.17 10.65
N ASP A 213 -15.99 -1.09 10.96
CA ASP A 213 -15.29 0.18 11.16
C ASP A 213 -15.32 1.07 9.90
N GLU A 214 -15.20 0.46 8.71
CA GLU A 214 -15.28 1.14 7.41
C GLU A 214 -16.67 1.73 7.16
N THR A 215 -17.72 0.95 7.46
CA THR A 215 -19.10 1.39 7.31
C THR A 215 -19.39 2.58 8.24
N GLU A 216 -18.90 2.54 9.48
CA GLU A 216 -19.02 3.66 10.43
C GLU A 216 -18.29 4.92 9.95
N ARG A 217 -17.16 4.77 9.24
CA ARG A 217 -16.40 5.86 8.62
C ARG A 217 -16.97 6.32 7.27
N GLY A 218 -18.06 5.71 6.80
CA GLY A 218 -18.70 6.04 5.54
C GLY A 218 -18.00 5.48 4.29
N LYS A 219 -17.00 4.59 4.45
CA LYS A 219 -16.51 3.75 3.35
C LYS A 219 -17.55 2.67 3.08
N THR A 220 -18.04 2.62 1.85
CA THR A 220 -19.17 1.76 1.48
C THR A 220 -18.81 0.64 0.53
N VAL A 221 -17.57 0.62 0.01
CA VAL A 221 -17.11 -0.34 -1.00
C VAL A 221 -16.10 -1.29 -0.37
N ASN A 222 -16.51 -2.52 -0.11
CA ASN A 222 -15.64 -3.66 0.22
C ASN A 222 -16.23 -4.97 -0.35
N ALA A 223 -15.52 -6.09 -0.23
CA ALA A 223 -15.99 -7.36 -0.81
C ALA A 223 -17.39 -7.77 -0.32
N ILE A 224 -17.70 -7.51 0.96
CA ILE A 224 -18.99 -7.86 1.56
C ILE A 224 -20.10 -7.02 0.92
N THR A 225 -19.93 -5.70 0.87
CA THR A 225 -20.95 -4.80 0.30
C THR A 225 -21.10 -4.98 -1.21
N CYS A 226 -20.02 -5.27 -1.94
CA CYS A 226 -20.09 -5.59 -3.37
C CYS A 226 -20.86 -6.90 -3.61
N TYR A 227 -20.64 -7.95 -2.82
CA TYR A 227 -21.39 -9.19 -2.94
C TYR A 227 -22.88 -9.03 -2.59
N MET A 228 -23.18 -8.25 -1.55
CA MET A 228 -24.56 -7.90 -1.20
C MET A 228 -25.23 -7.13 -2.32
N HIS A 229 -24.51 -6.21 -2.97
CA HIS A 229 -25.01 -5.47 -4.12
C HIS A 229 -25.31 -6.38 -5.32
N ASP A 230 -24.43 -7.32 -5.65
CA ASP A 230 -24.58 -8.22 -6.79
C ASP A 230 -25.73 -9.23 -6.62
N THR A 231 -25.96 -9.69 -5.39
CA THR A 231 -26.88 -10.81 -5.09
C THR A 231 -28.17 -10.39 -4.40
N GLY A 232 -28.20 -9.22 -3.75
CA GLY A 232 -29.29 -8.78 -2.88
C GLY A 232 -29.40 -9.55 -1.57
N LEU A 233 -28.39 -10.36 -1.22
CA LEU A 233 -28.37 -11.17 0.01
C LEU A 233 -27.91 -10.34 1.22
N CYS A 234 -28.22 -10.83 2.43
CA CYS A 234 -27.84 -10.15 3.67
C CYS A 234 -26.34 -10.32 3.99
N GLU A 235 -25.86 -9.47 4.89
CA GLU A 235 -24.46 -9.39 5.29
C GLU A 235 -23.93 -10.72 5.85
N GLU A 236 -24.74 -11.47 6.59
CA GLU A 236 -24.33 -12.76 7.16
C GLU A 236 -24.00 -13.79 6.06
N VAL A 237 -24.80 -13.79 4.98
CA VAL A 237 -24.58 -14.67 3.83
C VAL A 237 -23.37 -14.20 3.03
N ALA A 238 -23.21 -12.89 2.86
CA ALA A 238 -22.04 -12.30 2.20
C ALA A 238 -20.74 -12.64 2.94
N CYS A 239 -20.69 -12.41 4.26
CA CYS A 239 -19.56 -12.80 5.11
C CYS A 239 -19.25 -14.31 5.01
N GLY A 240 -20.29 -15.15 4.93
CA GLY A 240 -20.16 -16.58 4.70
C GLY A 240 -19.47 -16.91 3.37
N TYR A 241 -19.87 -16.22 2.29
CA TYR A 241 -19.26 -16.40 0.97
C TYR A 241 -17.81 -15.90 0.92
N ILE A 242 -17.50 -14.75 1.53
CA ILE A 242 -16.12 -14.23 1.59
C ILE A 242 -15.18 -15.20 2.30
N LYS A 243 -15.65 -15.92 3.35
CA LYS A 243 -14.87 -16.98 4.00
C LYS A 243 -14.57 -18.15 3.06
N VAL A 244 -15.53 -18.54 2.22
CA VAL A 244 -15.30 -19.58 1.19
C VAL A 244 -14.25 -19.12 0.18
N LEU A 245 -14.31 -17.86 -0.26
CA LEU A 245 -13.29 -17.31 -1.16
C LEU A 245 -11.88 -17.29 -0.54
N ILE A 246 -11.78 -17.07 0.77
CA ILE A 246 -10.50 -17.18 1.49
C ILE A 246 -10.00 -18.62 1.42
N ASP A 247 -10.86 -19.61 1.72
CA ASP A 247 -10.50 -21.02 1.66
C ASP A 247 -10.09 -21.46 0.24
N GLU A 248 -10.68 -20.89 -0.81
CA GLU A 248 -10.33 -21.16 -2.21
C GLU A 248 -9.01 -20.49 -2.65
N ALA A 249 -8.65 -19.36 -2.04
CA ALA A 249 -7.42 -18.63 -2.34
C ALA A 249 -6.16 -19.24 -1.67
N TRP A 250 -6.35 -20.06 -0.63
CA TRP A 250 -5.30 -20.75 0.14
C TRP A 250 -4.85 -22.08 -0.50
#